data_AF-A0A0F9MLA6-F1
#
_entry.id   AF-A0A0F9MLA6-F1
#
_cell.length_a   1.000
_cell.length_b   1.000
_cell.length_c   1.000
_cell.angle_alpha   90.00
_cell.angle_beta   90.00
_cell.angle_gamma   90.00
#
_symmetry.space_group_name_H-M   'P 1'
#
loop_
_entity.id
_entity.type
_entity.pdbx_description
1 polymer ?
#
loop_
_entity_poly.entity_id
_entity_poly.type
_entity_poly.pdbx_seq_one_letter_code
_entity_poly.pdbx_strand_id
1 'polypeptide(L)'
;MNSQGQMVFFGFMIMMAMIILTFGMAPMIKEIVDQSRNSANMDCDNSSISDFDKVACITIDMGMFYFIAGMIALGIAVFVSRRFK
;
A
#
# COMPACT_ATOMS: atom_id res chain seq x y z
N MET A 1 32.22 -15.56 -12.24
CA MET A 1 30.92 -15.26 -11.58
C MET A 1 29.89 -14.98 -12.66
N ASN A 2 28.79 -15.74 -12.70
CA ASN A 2 27.71 -15.53 -13.67
C ASN A 2 26.85 -14.33 -13.23
N SER A 3 27.18 -13.15 -13.74
CA SER A 3 26.57 -11.87 -13.32
C SER A 3 25.07 -11.81 -13.58
N GLN A 4 24.57 -12.52 -14.59
CA GLN A 4 23.14 -12.49 -14.94
C GLN A 4 22.27 -13.29 -13.98
N GLY A 5 22.73 -14.48 -13.55
CA GLY A 5 21.99 -15.28 -12.56
C GLY A 5 21.95 -14.60 -11.18
N GLN A 6 23.04 -13.94 -10.81
CA GLN A 6 23.15 -13.24 -9.53
C GLN A 6 22.24 -12.00 -9.48
N MET A 7 22.06 -11.29 -10.59
CA MET A 7 21.17 -10.13 -10.68
C MET A 7 19.70 -10.50 -10.55
N VAL A 8 19.28 -11.63 -11.14
CA VAL A 8 17.90 -12.14 -11.02
C VAL A 8 17.59 -12.55 -9.59
N PHE A 9 18.52 -13.27 -8.93
CA PHE A 9 18.37 -13.68 -7.53
C PHE A 9 18.27 -12.48 -6.58
N PHE A 10 19.14 -11.47 -6.76
CA PHE A 10 19.10 -10.26 -5.95
C PHE A 10 17.80 -9.46 -6.17
N GLY A 11 17.32 -9.37 -7.40
CA GLY A 11 16.05 -8.71 -7.70
C GLY A 11 14.86 -9.41 -7.06
N PHE A 12 14.84 -10.74 -7.09
CA PHE A 12 13.80 -11.53 -6.41
C PHE A 12 13.82 -11.33 -4.88
N MET A 13 15.01 -11.30 -4.28
CA MET A 13 15.16 -11.09 -2.84
C MET A 13 14.63 -9.71 -2.40
N ILE A 14 14.90 -8.66 -3.18
CA ILE A 14 14.39 -7.30 -2.91
C ILE A 14 12.87 -7.23 -3.07
N MET A 15 12.32 -7.85 -4.11
CA MET A 15 10.88 -7.92 -4.31
C MET A 15 10.18 -8.61 -3.13
N MET A 16 10.74 -9.73 -2.67
CA MET A 16 10.21 -10.47 -1.53
C MET A 16 10.30 -9.64 -0.24
N ALA A 17 11.40 -8.92 -0.01
CA ALA A 17 11.54 -8.01 1.12
C ALA A 17 10.48 -6.89 1.10
N MET A 18 10.21 -6.30 -0.06
CA MET A 18 9.18 -5.26 -0.22
C MET A 18 7.77 -5.80 0.10
N ILE A 19 7.45 -7.03 -0.34
CA ILE A 19 6.17 -7.68 -0.04
C ILE A 19 6.01 -7.88 1.47
N ILE A 20 7.04 -8.42 2.13
CA ILE A 20 7.03 -8.64 3.59
C ILE A 20 6.84 -7.33 4.34
N LEU A 21 7.52 -6.27 3.90
CA LEU A 21 7.42 -4.93 4.50
C LEU A 21 6.01 -4.35 4.32
N THR A 22 5.40 -4.55 3.15
CA THR A 22 4.02 -4.13 2.86
C THR A 22 3.03 -4.84 3.78
N PHE A 23 3.14 -6.17 3.94
CA PHE A 23 2.28 -6.93 4.84
C PHE A 23 2.52 -6.57 6.32
N GLY A 24 3.76 -6.27 6.71
CA GLY A 24 4.10 -5.83 8.06
C GLY A 24 3.50 -4.46 8.41
N MET A 25 3.36 -3.56 7.44
CA MET A 25 2.74 -2.25 7.62
C MET A 25 1.22 -2.26 7.46
N ALA A 26 0.63 -3.32 6.91
CA ALA A 26 -0.81 -3.46 6.72
C ALA A 26 -1.65 -3.23 8.00
N PRO A 27 -1.34 -3.82 9.17
CA PRO A 27 -2.14 -3.59 10.39
C PRO A 27 -2.08 -2.13 10.86
N MET A 28 -0.90 -1.49 10.80
CA MET A 28 -0.74 -0.08 11.16
C MET A 28 -1.61 0.83 10.28
N ILE A 29 -1.65 0.58 8.98
CA ILE A 29 -2.47 1.37 8.06
C ILE A 29 -3.95 1.11 8.30
N LYS A 30 -4.33 -0.12 8.61
CA LYS A 30 -5.70 -0.45 8.98
C LYS A 30 -6.13 0.30 10.24
N GLU A 31 -5.28 0.38 11.27
CA GLU A 31 -5.57 1.15 12.48
C GLU A 31 -5.77 2.64 12.18
N ILE A 32 -4.96 3.23 11.31
CA ILE A 32 -5.11 4.63 10.89
C ILE A 32 -6.44 4.83 10.14
N VAL A 33 -6.81 3.89 9.26
CA VAL A 33 -8.09 3.90 8.54
C VAL A 33 -9.26 3.78 9.50
N ASP A 34 -9.23 2.81 10.42
CA ASP A 34 -10.30 2.57 11.40
C ASP A 34 -10.43 3.77 12.36
N GLN A 35 -9.32 4.36 12.80
CA GLN A 35 -9.33 5.57 13.62
C GLN A 35 -9.91 6.78 12.87
N SER A 36 -9.62 6.90 11.57
CA SER A 36 -10.18 7.96 10.73
C SER A 36 -11.68 7.78 10.50
N ARG A 37 -12.16 6.53 10.36
CA ARG A 37 -13.59 6.21 10.18
C ARG A 37 -14.42 6.31 11.46
N ASN A 38 -13.79 6.29 12.63
CA ASN A 38 -14.48 6.30 13.91
C ASN A 38 -15.41 7.53 14.05
N SER A 39 -16.52 7.36 14.78
CA SER A 39 -17.59 8.34 15.02
C SER A 39 -17.12 9.67 15.59
N ALA A 40 -15.95 9.69 16.23
CA ALA A 40 -15.34 10.92 16.72
C ALA A 40 -14.71 11.81 15.63
N ASN A 41 -14.46 11.27 14.44
CA ASN A 41 -13.77 11.99 13.34
C ASN A 41 -14.69 12.20 12.12
N MET A 42 -15.17 11.11 11.49
CA MET A 42 -15.94 11.18 10.25
C MET A 42 -17.27 10.41 10.28
N ASP A 43 -17.61 9.74 11.39
CA ASP A 43 -18.89 9.04 11.61
C ASP A 43 -19.47 8.34 10.38
N CYS A 44 -18.63 7.55 9.72
CA CYS A 44 -18.93 6.89 8.44
C CYS A 44 -20.09 5.87 8.51
N ASP A 45 -20.61 5.59 9.70
CA ASP A 45 -21.72 4.66 9.97
C ASP A 45 -23.09 5.36 10.01
N ASN A 46 -23.10 6.71 10.04
CA ASN A 46 -24.34 7.48 10.05
C ASN A 46 -24.81 7.80 8.63
N SER A 47 -26.04 7.36 8.30
CA SER A 47 -26.68 7.57 7.00
C SER A 47 -27.07 9.03 6.71
N SER A 48 -26.94 9.93 7.68
CA SER A 48 -27.35 11.34 7.61
C SER A 48 -26.18 12.31 7.33
N ILE A 49 -25.03 11.80 6.90
CA ILE A 49 -23.81 12.60 6.74
C ILE A 49 -23.82 13.42 5.44
N SER A 50 -23.09 14.54 5.45
CA SER A 50 -22.90 15.39 4.26
C SER A 50 -22.23 14.59 3.13
N ASP A 51 -22.62 14.84 1.88
CA ASP A 51 -22.06 14.14 0.70
C ASP A 51 -20.51 14.24 0.64
N PHE A 52 -19.94 15.31 1.18
CA PHE A 52 -18.49 15.50 1.31
C PHE A 52 -17.82 14.47 2.22
N ASP A 53 -18.38 14.20 3.39
CA ASP A 53 -17.82 13.23 4.33
C ASP A 53 -18.01 11.80 3.83
N LYS A 54 -19.10 11.56 3.09
CA LYS A 54 -19.36 10.28 2.43
C LYS A 54 -18.28 9.93 1.40
N VAL A 55 -17.86 10.91 0.60
CA VAL A 55 -16.75 10.76 -0.36
C VAL A 55 -15.42 10.56 0.38
N ALA A 56 -15.19 11.25 1.50
CA ALA A 56 -14.00 11.05 2.32
C ALA A 56 -13.92 9.62 2.90
N CYS A 57 -15.02 9.09 3.43
CA CYS A 57 -15.08 7.70 3.93
C CYS A 57 -14.75 6.67 2.83
N ILE A 58 -15.25 6.87 1.61
CA ILE A 58 -14.93 6.00 0.46
C ILE A 58 -13.45 6.12 0.07
N THR A 59 -12.92 7.34 0.07
CA THR A 59 -11.51 7.62 -0.29
C THR A 59 -10.55 6.95 0.69
N ILE A 60 -10.88 6.98 1.98
CA ILE A 60 -10.06 6.36 3.03
C ILE A 60 -10.09 4.83 2.93
N ASP A 61 -11.24 4.24 2.61
CA ASP A 61 -11.36 2.80 2.36
C ASP A 61 -10.53 2.37 1.13
N MET A 62 -10.56 3.18 0.07
CA MET A 62 -9.69 2.99 -1.10
C MET A 62 -8.20 3.23 -0.80
N GLY A 63 -7.87 4.00 0.25
CA GLY A 63 -6.49 4.30 0.66
C GLY A 63 -5.67 3.04 0.93
N MET A 64 -6.26 2.00 1.54
CA MET A 64 -5.59 0.73 1.78
C MET A 64 -5.25 0.01 0.46
N PHE A 65 -6.17 0.02 -0.50
CA PHE A 65 -5.95 -0.54 -1.83
C PHE A 65 -4.86 0.21 -2.59
N TYR A 66 -4.87 1.55 -2.55
CA TYR A 66 -3.84 2.37 -3.19
C TYR A 66 -2.47 2.17 -2.55
N PHE A 67 -2.39 1.97 -1.24
CA PHE A 67 -1.13 1.67 -0.56
C PHE A 67 -0.51 0.35 -1.05
N ILE A 68 -1.30 -0.72 -1.11
CA ILE A 68 -0.84 -2.03 -1.58
C ILE A 68 -0.43 -1.95 -3.06
N ALA A 69 -1.28 -1.34 -3.90
CA ALA A 69 -0.98 -1.17 -5.32
C ALA A 69 0.28 -0.32 -5.54
N GLY A 70 0.46 0.75 -4.76
CA GLY A 70 1.64 1.62 -4.80
C GLY A 70 2.92 0.89 -4.40
N MET A 71 2.88 0.06 -3.36
CA MET A 71 4.04 -0.73 -2.92
C MET A 71 4.44 -1.80 -3.95
N ILE A 72 3.46 -2.46 -4.59
CA ILE A 72 3.73 -3.42 -5.67
C ILE A 72 4.32 -2.70 -6.89
N ALA A 73 3.76 -1.55 -7.28
CA ALA A 73 4.28 -0.74 -8.37
C ALA A 73 5.72 -0.27 -8.09
N LEU A 74 6.03 0.13 -6.86
CA LEU A 74 7.39 0.46 -6.44
C LEU A 74 8.33 -0.75 -6.52
N GLY A 75 7.89 -1.93 -6.08
CA GLY A 75 8.68 -3.16 -6.20
C GLY A 75 9.04 -3.49 -7.65
N ILE A 76 8.07 -3.35 -8.56
CA ILE A 76 8.28 -3.55 -10.00
C ILE A 76 9.19 -2.45 -10.58
N ALA A 77 8.98 -1.18 -10.23
CA ALA A 77 9.78 -0.07 -10.71
C ALA A 77 11.25 -0.18 -10.26
N VAL A 78 11.51 -0.61 -9.03
CA VAL A 78 12.87 -0.87 -8.52
C VAL A 78 13.52 -2.04 -9.26
N PHE A 79 12.77 -3.09 -9.57
CA PHE A 79 13.27 -4.23 -10.34
C PHE A 79 13.59 -3.85 -11.79
N VAL A 80 12.69 -3.11 -12.45
CA VAL A 80 12.83 -2.70 -13.86
C VAL A 80 13.91 -1.64 -14.03
N SER A 81 14.01 -0.67 -13.12
CA SER A 81 15.04 0.39 -13.19
C SER A 81 16.47 -0.16 -13.10
N ARG A 82 16.69 -1.28 -12.41
CA ARG A 82 18.00 -1.96 -12.38
C ARG A 82 18.32 -2.72 -13.66
N ARG A 83 17.32 -3.09 -14.47
CA ARG A 83 17.50 -3.77 -15.77
C ARG A 83 17.91 -2.81 -16.89
N PHE A 84 17.68 -1.51 -16.74
CA PHE A 84 18.00 -0.47 -17.74
C PHE A 84 19.31 0.29 -17.45
N LYS A 85 20.08 -0.13 -16.45
CA LYS A 85 21.37 0.48 -16.09
C LYS A 85 22.52 -0.50 -16.27
#